data_AF-A0ABD0QFX8-F1
#
_entry.id   AF-A0ABD0QFX8-F1
#
_cell.length_a   1.000
_cell.length_b   1.000
_cell.length_c   1.000
_cell.angle_alpha   90.00
_cell.angle_beta   90.00
_cell.angle_gamma   90.00
#
_symmetry.space_group_name_H-M   'P 1'
#
loop_
_entity.id
_entity.type
_entity.pdbx_description
1 polymer ?
#
loop_
_entity_poly.entity_id
_entity_poly.type
_entity_poly.pdbx_seq_one_letter_code
_entity_poly.pdbx_strand_id
1 'polypeptide(L)' 'AVMLAPEGRTEDGFETHFATNYLGHFLLTRLLLDSLVHSGKDGSCSRVISISSSAHYAADARLQDLLS' A
#
# COMPACT_ATOMS: atom_id res chain seq x y z
N ALA A 1 -4.62 8.70 -0.73
CA ALA A 1 -3.39 8.75 0.05
C ALA A 1 -3.54 9.81 1.15
N VAL A 2 -3.06 9.53 2.35
CA VAL A 2 -3.04 10.46 3.49
C VAL A 2 -1.62 11.00 3.64
N MET A 3 -1.45 12.30 3.85
CA MET A 3 -0.14 12.92 4.01
C MET A 3 -0.27 14.15 4.90
N LEU A 4 0.72 14.38 5.77
CA LEU A 4 0.74 15.50 6.73
C LEU A 4 -0.48 15.50 7.68
N ALA A 5 -1.12 14.36 7.89
CA ALA A 5 -2.16 14.24 8.90
C ALA A 5 -1.50 14.13 10.29
N PRO A 6 -2.19 14.53 11.37
CA PRO A 6 -1.75 14.23 12.73
C PRO A 6 -1.54 12.72 12.93
N GLU A 7 -0.63 12.35 13.82
CA GLU A 7 -0.44 10.95 14.20
C GLU A 7 -1.74 10.39 14.79
N GLY A 8 -2.11 9.19 14.34
CA GLY A 8 -3.31 8.51 14.78
C GLY A 8 -3.27 7.04 14.41
N ARG A 9 -4.33 6.32 14.79
CA ARG A 9 -4.51 4.90 14.47
C ARG A 9 -5.86 4.66 13.81
N THR A 10 -5.91 3.69 12.91
CA THR A 10 -7.16 3.18 12.35
C THR A 10 -7.89 2.31 13.37
N GLU A 11 -9.13 1.95 13.06
CA GLU A 11 -9.93 1.02 13.88
C GLU A 11 -9.26 -0.34 14.06
N ASP A 12 -8.48 -0.78 13.07
CA ASP A 12 -7.66 -2.01 13.11
C ASP A 12 -6.36 -1.86 13.92
N GLY A 13 -6.09 -0.68 14.49
CA GLY A 13 -4.94 -0.42 15.36
C GLY A 13 -3.63 -0.04 14.65
N PHE A 14 -3.61 0.04 13.32
CA PHE A 14 -2.43 0.45 12.54
C PHE A 14 -2.26 1.96 12.52
N GLU A 15 -1.02 2.46 12.43
CA GLU A 15 -0.76 3.89 12.21
C GLU A 15 -1.43 4.35 10.90
N THR A 16 -2.12 5.50 10.94
CA THR A 16 -3.02 5.95 9.88
C THR A 16 -2.37 6.04 8.49
N HIS A 17 -1.16 6.60 8.39
CA HIS A 17 -0.47 6.71 7.09
C HIS A 17 -0.05 5.34 6.58
N PHE A 18 0.48 4.47 7.45
CA PHE A 18 0.88 3.12 7.09
C PHE A 18 -0.33 2.27 6.64
N ALA A 19 -1.41 2.33 7.41
CA ALA A 19 -2.66 1.64 7.10
C ALA A 19 -3.23 2.07 5.75
N THR A 20 -3.30 3.39 5.50
CA THR A 20 -3.98 3.92 4.31
C THR A 20 -3.09 3.87 3.07
N ASN A 21 -1.82 4.26 3.19
CA ASN A 21 -0.94 4.40 2.03
C ASN A 21 -0.26 3.08 1.65
N TYR A 22 -0.09 2.15 2.59
CA TYR A 22 0.58 0.87 2.33
C TYR A 22 -0.34 -0.33 2.50
N LEU A 23 -0.83 -0.61 3.72
CA LEU A 23 -1.59 -1.84 3.99
C LEU A 23 -2.88 -1.95 3.19
N GLY A 24 -3.64 -0.86 3.06
CA GLY A 24 -4.86 -0.81 2.28
C GLY A 24 -4.61 -1.10 0.80
N HIS A 25 -3.57 -0.51 0.20
CA HIS A 25 -3.20 -0.77 -1.20
C HIS A 25 -2.65 -2.20 -1.40
N PHE A 26 -1.88 -2.70 -0.44
CA PHE A 26 -1.40 -4.09 -0.44
C PHE A 26 -2.59 -5.06 -0.43
N LEU A 27 -3.51 -4.89 0.53
CA LEU A 27 -4.69 -5.76 0.66
C LEU A 27 -5.58 -5.66 -0.59
N LEU A 28 -5.84 -4.45 -1.09
CA LEU A 28 -6.60 -4.25 -2.32
C LEU A 28 -5.98 -5.00 -3.51
N THR A 29 -4.65 -4.87 -3.68
CA THR A 29 -3.92 -5.57 -4.74
C THR A 29 -4.02 -7.09 -4.58
N ARG A 30 -3.91 -7.60 -3.34
CA ARG A 30 -4.05 -9.03 -3.04
C ARG A 30 -5.45 -9.54 -3.36
N LEU A 31 -6.49 -8.80 -3.00
CA LEU A 31 -7.89 -9.16 -3.28
C LEU A 31 -8.21 -9.15 -4.77
N LEU A 32 -7.59 -8.25 -5.55
CA LEU A 32 -7.80 -8.14 -6.99
C LEU A 32 -6.86 -9.02 -7.81
N LEU A 33 -5.88 -9.69 -7.20
CA LEU A 33 -4.78 -10.35 -7.92
C LEU A 33 -5.31 -11.38 -8.92
N ASP A 34 -6.25 -12.22 -8.50
CA ASP A 34 -6.83 -13.23 -9.38
C ASP A 34 -7.59 -12.58 -10.53
N SER A 35 -8.39 -11.54 -10.28
CA SER A 35 -9.11 -10.82 -11.34
C SER A 35 -8.15 -10.17 -12.33
N LEU A 36 -7.05 -9.57 -11.84
CA LEU A 36 -6.02 -8.96 -12.68
C LEU A 36 -5.35 -10.00 -13.58
N VAL A 37 -5.00 -11.16 -13.04
CA VAL A 37 -4.42 -12.27 -13.82
C VAL A 37 -5.39 -12.74 -14.92
N HIS A 38 -6.66 -12.94 -14.60
CA HIS A 38 -7.65 -13.42 -15.57
C HIS A 38 -8.04 -12.37 -16.62
N SER A 39 -7.91 -11.09 -16.30
CA SER A 39 -8.21 -9.99 -17.23
C SER A 39 -7.12 -9.77 -18.30
N GLY A 40 -5.90 -10.25 -18.05
CA GLY A 40 -4.79 -10.16 -19.00
C GLY A 40 -5.00 -11.03 -20.23
N LYS A 41 -4.55 -10.54 -21.38
CA LYS A 41 -4.56 -11.27 -22.66
C LYS A 41 -3.17 -11.22 -23.29
N ASP A 42 -2.90 -12.11 -24.24
CA ASP A 42 -1.65 -12.05 -25.00
C ASP A 42 -1.51 -10.68 -25.69
N GLY A 43 -0.35 -10.05 -25.53
CA GLY A 43 -0.10 -8.67 -25.96
C GLY A 43 -0.81 -7.55 -25.17
N SER A 44 -1.63 -7.85 -24.15
CA SER A 44 -2.33 -6.86 -23.32
C SER A 44 -2.51 -7.33 -21.87
N CYS A 45 -1.48 -7.12 -21.05
CA CYS A 45 -1.47 -7.52 -19.64
C CYS A 45 -2.02 -6.42 -18.72
N SER A 46 -2.72 -6.83 -17.65
CA SER A 46 -3.05 -5.95 -16.54
C SER A 46 -1.81 -5.55 -15.75
N ARG A 47 -1.82 -4.34 -15.19
CA ARG A 47 -0.69 -3.77 -14.45
C ARG A 47 -1.17 -3.08 -13.18
N VAL A 48 -0.39 -3.22 -12.12
CA VAL A 48 -0.56 -2.48 -10.88
C VAL A 48 0.58 -1.47 -10.79
N ILE A 49 0.24 -0.18 -10.65
CA ILE A 49 1.20 0.91 -10.55
C ILE A 49 1.03 1.55 -9.18
N SER A 50 2.03 1.39 -8.32
CA SER A 50 2.07 2.06 -7.01
C SER A 50 2.74 3.43 -7.17
N ILE A 51 2.07 4.48 -6.68
CA ILE A 51 2.57 5.85 -6.73
C ILE A 51 3.14 6.20 -5.36
N SER A 52 4.39 6.67 -5.34
CA SER A 52 5.09 7.12 -4.13
C SER A 52 5.28 8.64 -4.15
N SER A 53 5.94 9.17 -3.12
CA SER A 53 6.30 10.59 -2.96
C SER A 53 7.81 10.75 -2.82
N SER A 54 8.34 11.92 -3.17
CA SER A 54 9.74 12.27 -2.91
C SER A 54 10.11 12.15 -1.42
N ALA A 55 9.14 12.28 -0.51
CA ALA A 55 9.32 12.05 0.92
C ALA A 55 9.92 10.67 1.25
N HIS A 56 9.75 9.66 0.38
CA HIS A 56 10.32 8.33 0.60
C HIS A 56 11.86 8.32 0.63
N TYR A 57 12.53 9.32 0.05
CA TYR A 57 14.00 9.41 0.03
C TYR A 57 14.56 9.74 1.42
N ALA A 58 13.75 10.37 2.29
CA ALA A 58 14.11 10.74 3.64
C ALA A 58 13.52 9.80 4.70
N ALA A 59 12.74 8.80 4.29
CA ALA A 59 12.08 7.87 5.19
C ALA A 59 12.97 6.67 5.50
N ASP A 60 12.98 6.23 6.76
CA ASP A 60 13.59 4.97 7.17
C ASP A 60 12.50 3.94 7.45
N ALA A 61 12.64 2.76 6.85
CA ALA A 61 11.68 1.67 6.99
C ALA A 61 12.05 0.81 8.21
N ARG A 62 11.42 1.11 9.36
CA ARG A 62 11.58 0.33 10.59
C ARG A 62 10.74 -0.94 10.58
N LEU A 63 11.22 -1.94 9.84
CA LEU A 63 10.55 -3.24 9.68
C LEU A 63 10.37 -4.02 11.01
N GLN A 64 11.15 -3.68 12.04
CA GLN A 64 11.04 -4.30 13.36
C GLN A 64 9.68 -4.03 14.01
N ASP A 65 9.09 -2.86 13.74
CA ASP A 65 7.78 -2.45 14.25
C ASP A 65 6.62 -3.31 13.69
N LEU A 66 6.89 -4.17 12.68
CA LEU A 66 5.90 -5.09 12.10
C LEU A 66 5.91 -6.48 12.73
N LEU A 67 6.97 -6.84 13.45
CA LEU A 67 7.18 -8.19 13.99
C LEU A 67 7.05 -8.23 15.53
N SER A 68 6.86 -7.07 16.16
CA SER A 68 6.58 -6.87 17.59
C SER A 68 5.09 -6.89 17.88
#